data_AF-A0A0A9Z5P7-F1
#
_entry.id   AF-A0A0A9Z5P7-F1
#
_cell.length_a   1.000
_cell.length_b   1.000
_cell.length_c   1.000
_cell.angle_alpha   90.00
_cell.angle_beta   90.00
_cell.angle_gamma   90.00
#
_symmetry.space_group_name_H-M   'P 1'
#
loop_
_entity.id
_entity.type
_entity.pdbx_description
1 polymer ?
#
loop_
_entity_poly.entity_id
_entity_poly.type
_entity_poly.pdbx_seq_one_letter_code
_entity_poly.pdbx_strand_id
1 'polypeptide(L)'
;MEELSAISPSIKDTVQSTLQSSKVYTCNEVGLHNKLLEIELPRDWPWIERLSIVSHAPITVKNIENDQERETVLYVAVTYTCICMEYSHEIAVLLTDSVYRYVCTWYYYLCFFFVYSYNSAIDAVKQAIIQLEQCKLPYKRPIDYYAESVKPDEHMETIKRILINEKQRIENVEKRKKEREDRRLEKRKHASKAQEVAKRKREAIANISKYKRRRGGLDAQSKPTSTFKRIVREQEKQLGKRGKSRP
;
A
#
# COMPACT_ATOMS: atom_id res chain seq x y z
N MET A 1 -24.57 14.38 78.59
CA MET A 1 -25.25 13.85 77.40
C MET A 1 -24.34 14.11 76.21
N GLU A 2 -23.52 13.09 75.92
CA GLU A 2 -23.16 12.53 74.61
C GLU A 2 -23.88 13.15 73.38
N GLU A 3 -23.34 13.21 72.16
CA GLU A 3 -22.07 12.79 71.57
C GLU A 3 -21.96 13.44 70.17
N LEU A 4 -20.74 13.85 69.82
CA LEU A 4 -20.01 13.59 68.57
C LEU A 4 -20.65 13.87 67.18
N SER A 5 -20.09 14.92 66.58
CA SER A 5 -19.62 14.96 65.20
C SER A 5 -18.81 13.70 64.82
N ALA A 6 -19.30 12.93 63.83
CA ALA A 6 -18.54 11.90 63.12
C ALA A 6 -18.97 11.96 61.63
N ILE A 7 -18.20 12.62 60.78
CA ILE A 7 -17.27 11.99 59.82
C ILE A 7 -17.89 10.71 59.25
N SER A 8 -18.49 10.83 58.07
CA SER A 8 -18.84 9.70 57.23
C SER A 8 -17.61 8.77 57.09
N PRO A 9 -17.72 7.47 57.37
CA PRO A 9 -16.58 6.56 57.29
C PRO A 9 -16.02 6.57 55.87
N SER A 10 -14.72 6.81 55.77
CA SER A 10 -13.97 6.63 54.54
C SER A 10 -14.12 5.16 54.11
N ILE A 11 -14.52 4.94 52.87
CA ILE A 11 -14.67 3.61 52.24
C ILE A 11 -13.39 2.74 52.42
N LYS A 12 -12.24 3.37 52.71
CA LYS A 12 -10.97 2.71 53.00
C LYS A 12 -11.00 1.83 54.27
N ASP A 13 -11.79 2.19 55.28
CA ASP A 13 -11.77 1.51 56.58
C ASP A 13 -12.74 0.30 56.61
N THR A 14 -13.81 0.34 55.82
CA THR A 14 -14.78 -0.77 55.72
C THR A 14 -14.22 -1.98 54.97
N VAL A 15 -13.25 -1.79 54.07
CA VAL A 15 -12.66 -2.88 53.27
C VAL A 15 -11.66 -3.71 54.08
N GLN A 16 -11.10 -3.18 55.17
CA GLN A 16 -10.09 -3.89 55.97
C GLN A 16 -10.68 -4.89 56.99
N SER A 17 -11.96 -4.81 57.35
CA SER A 17 -12.52 -5.63 58.44
C SER A 17 -13.16 -6.96 58.03
N THR A 18 -13.24 -7.29 56.73
CA THR A 18 -13.88 -8.53 56.27
C THR A 18 -12.97 -9.35 55.35
N LEU A 19 -11.86 -9.87 55.88
CA LEU A 19 -11.12 -10.96 55.22
C LEU A 19 -10.62 -11.99 56.25
N GLN A 20 -11.55 -12.79 56.79
CA GLN A 20 -11.24 -14.21 56.96
C GLN A 20 -11.23 -14.84 55.56
N SER A 21 -10.14 -14.62 54.83
CA SER A 21 -9.99 -15.10 53.45
C SER A 21 -9.64 -16.58 53.48
N SER A 22 -10.61 -17.44 53.13
CA SER A 22 -10.25 -18.67 52.44
C SER A 22 -9.50 -18.26 51.17
N LYS A 23 -8.29 -18.79 50.96
CA LYS A 23 -7.50 -18.51 49.75
C LYS A 23 -8.22 -19.12 48.54
N VAL A 24 -9.08 -18.34 47.89
CA VAL A 24 -9.62 -18.68 46.57
C VAL A 24 -8.52 -18.34 45.57
N TYR A 25 -7.80 -19.37 45.09
CA TYR A 25 -6.67 -19.21 44.17
C TYR A 25 -7.10 -18.96 42.72
N THR A 26 -8.38 -19.13 42.40
CA THR A 26 -8.94 -18.96 41.06
C THR A 26 -9.58 -17.59 40.92
N CYS A 27 -9.04 -16.73 40.03
CA CYS A 27 -9.57 -15.41 39.69
C CYS A 27 -9.91 -14.52 40.89
N ASN A 28 -8.92 -14.22 41.74
CA ASN A 28 -9.08 -13.31 42.88
C ASN A 28 -9.15 -11.84 42.42
N GLU A 29 -10.37 -11.38 42.10
CA GLU A 29 -10.63 -10.01 41.66
C GLU A 29 -10.29 -8.97 42.73
N VAL A 30 -10.59 -9.24 44.00
CA VAL A 30 -10.34 -8.30 45.11
C VAL A 30 -8.83 -8.06 45.28
N GLY A 31 -8.04 -9.13 45.18
CA GLY A 31 -6.58 -9.04 45.19
C GLY A 31 -6.03 -8.22 44.02
N LEU A 32 -6.61 -8.39 42.83
CA LEU A 32 -6.22 -7.64 41.64
C LEU A 32 -6.51 -6.15 41.79
N HIS A 33 -7.69 -5.77 42.28
CA HIS A 33 -8.04 -4.37 42.53
C HIS A 33 -7.13 -3.72 43.57
N ASN A 34 -6.81 -4.43 44.66
CA ASN A 34 -5.89 -3.93 45.67
C ASN A 34 -4.48 -3.69 45.09
N LYS A 35 -4.01 -4.61 44.24
CA LYS A 35 -2.72 -4.43 43.54
C LYS A 35 -2.75 -3.32 42.50
N LEU A 36 -3.88 -3.16 41.81
CA LEU A 36 -4.09 -2.06 40.87
C LEU A 36 -4.02 -0.73 41.62
N LEU A 37 -4.65 -0.59 42.78
CA LEU A 37 -4.56 0.62 43.61
C LEU A 37 -3.15 0.89 44.16
N GLU A 38 -2.37 -0.16 44.41
CA GLU A 38 -0.97 -0.05 44.85
C GLU A 38 -0.04 0.43 43.73
N ILE A 39 -0.31 0.00 42.48
CA ILE A 39 0.52 0.29 41.30
C ILE A 39 0.07 1.56 40.56
N GLU A 40 -1.23 1.89 40.63
CA GLU A 40 -1.82 3.01 39.90
C GLU A 40 -1.15 4.33 40.27
N LEU A 41 -0.66 5.02 39.24
CA LEU A 41 -0.18 6.39 39.37
C LEU A 41 -1.36 7.32 39.68
N PRO A 42 -1.13 8.45 40.38
CA PRO A 42 -2.18 9.43 40.68
C PRO A 42 -2.93 9.89 39.41
N ARG A 43 -4.26 9.87 39.45
CA ARG A 43 -5.09 10.24 38.28
C ARG A 43 -5.02 11.73 37.94
N ASP A 44 -4.58 12.57 38.88
CA ASP A 44 -4.53 14.02 38.75
C ASP A 44 -3.36 14.53 37.90
N TRP A 45 -2.44 13.64 37.48
CA TRP A 45 -1.32 14.04 36.62
C TRP A 45 -1.80 14.55 35.26
N PRO A 46 -1.15 15.60 34.73
CA PRO A 46 -1.46 16.11 33.41
C PRO A 46 -1.17 15.01 32.38
N TRP A 47 -1.96 15.00 31.30
CA TRP A 47 -1.89 13.93 30.30
C TRP A 47 -0.51 13.77 29.67
N ILE A 48 0.29 14.84 29.62
CA ILE A 48 1.67 14.85 29.10
C ILE A 48 2.61 13.87 29.80
N GLU A 49 2.38 13.56 31.09
CA GLU A 49 3.21 12.58 31.83
C GLU A 49 2.79 11.14 31.53
N ARG A 50 1.55 10.95 31.05
CA ARG A 50 1.00 9.63 30.74
C ARG A 50 1.19 9.24 29.28
N LEU A 51 1.04 10.21 28.36
CA LEU A 51 1.08 10.02 26.89
C LEU A 51 0.27 8.80 26.39
N SER A 52 -0.74 8.39 27.14
CA SER A 52 -1.53 7.19 26.88
C SER A 52 -2.93 7.59 26.42
N ILE A 53 -3.42 6.88 25.40
CA ILE A 53 -4.77 7.06 24.86
C ILE A 53 -5.41 5.68 24.83
N VAL A 54 -6.59 5.60 25.43
CA VAL A 54 -7.33 4.35 25.55
C VAL A 54 -8.59 4.45 24.70
N SER A 55 -8.71 3.57 23.70
CA SER A 55 -9.98 3.37 23.00
C SER A 55 -10.92 2.58 23.91
N HIS A 56 -12.11 3.12 24.15
CA HIS A 56 -13.13 2.47 24.97
C HIS A 56 -14.04 1.54 24.14
N ALA A 57 -13.95 1.60 22.81
CA ALA A 57 -14.73 0.75 21.92
C ALA A 57 -14.05 -0.61 21.74
N PRO A 58 -14.79 -1.73 21.87
CA PRO A 58 -14.23 -3.06 21.66
C PRO A 58 -13.84 -3.25 20.19
N ILE A 59 -12.70 -3.88 19.96
CA ILE A 59 -12.19 -4.16 18.62
C ILE A 59 -12.95 -5.35 18.04
N THR A 60 -13.72 -5.13 16.97
CA THR A 60 -14.46 -6.19 16.28
C THR A 60 -13.72 -6.63 15.01
N VAL A 61 -13.26 -7.88 14.97
CA VAL A 61 -12.67 -8.51 13.77
C VAL A 61 -13.70 -9.48 13.19
N LYS A 62 -13.94 -9.41 11.86
CA LYS A 62 -14.95 -10.27 11.19
C LYS A 62 -14.53 -11.74 11.17
N ASN A 63 -13.28 -12.02 10.77
CA ASN A 63 -12.69 -13.34 10.84
C ASN A 63 -11.37 -13.31 11.62
N ILE A 64 -11.34 -13.99 12.76
CA ILE A 64 -10.18 -14.02 13.67
C ILE A 64 -9.01 -14.80 13.06
N GLU A 65 -9.27 -15.80 12.22
CA GLU A 65 -8.24 -16.63 11.60
C GLU A 65 -7.53 -15.93 10.44
N ASN A 66 -8.21 -14.97 9.80
CA ASN A 66 -7.63 -14.21 8.70
C ASN A 66 -6.65 -13.16 9.21
N ASP A 67 -5.37 -13.40 8.98
CA ASP A 67 -4.28 -12.51 9.39
C ASP A 67 -4.41 -11.12 8.77
N GLN A 68 -4.83 -11.00 7.50
CA GLN A 68 -4.96 -9.69 6.83
C GLN A 68 -6.07 -8.84 7.44
N GLU A 69 -7.21 -9.44 7.79
CA GLU A 69 -8.30 -8.72 8.44
C GLU A 69 -7.90 -8.27 9.85
N ARG A 70 -7.20 -9.16 10.57
CA ARG A 70 -6.63 -8.84 11.87
C ARG A 70 -5.61 -7.70 11.75
N GLU A 71 -4.72 -7.72 10.76
CA GLU A 71 -3.75 -6.66 10.47
C GLU A 71 -4.40 -5.33 10.09
N THR A 72 -5.44 -5.29 9.26
CA THR A 72 -6.07 -4.01 8.88
C THR A 72 -6.75 -3.31 10.07
N VAL A 73 -7.34 -4.08 10.98
CA VAL A 73 -7.87 -3.57 12.25
C VAL A 73 -6.73 -3.25 13.22
N LEU A 74 -5.58 -3.94 13.05
CA LEU A 74 -4.46 -3.94 13.97
C LEU A 74 -3.04 -3.63 13.38
N TYR A 75 -2.75 -2.79 12.38
CA TYR A 75 -1.33 -2.52 11.99
C TYR A 75 -0.89 -1.13 11.45
N VAL A 76 -0.01 -0.37 12.13
CA VAL A 76 0.75 0.77 11.54
C VAL A 76 2.13 0.37 11.05
N ALA A 77 2.46 0.78 9.80
CA ALA A 77 3.82 0.92 9.29
C ALA A 77 4.34 2.34 9.54
N VAL A 78 5.46 2.46 10.26
CA VAL A 78 6.22 3.72 10.32
C VAL A 78 6.88 3.92 8.95
N THR A 79 6.44 4.95 8.23
CA THR A 79 7.11 5.42 7.03
C THR A 79 8.28 6.31 7.47
N TYR A 80 9.52 5.96 7.08
CA TYR A 80 10.60 6.94 7.02
C TYR A 80 11.18 7.00 5.62
N THR A 81 11.08 8.21 5.08
CA THR A 81 11.84 8.75 3.97
C THR A 81 13.34 8.56 4.21
N CYS A 82 14.02 8.20 3.13
CA CYS A 82 15.44 7.96 3.00
C CYS A 82 16.30 9.17 3.40
N ILE A 83 17.58 8.93 3.72
CA ILE A 83 18.75 9.44 2.99
C ILE A 83 20.05 8.89 3.63
N CYS A 84 20.89 8.31 2.76
CA CYS A 84 22.35 8.07 2.81
C CYS A 84 22.96 7.19 3.91
N MET A 85 23.60 6.05 3.63
CA MET A 85 24.85 5.81 2.86
C MET A 85 26.07 6.60 3.34
N GLU A 86 27.14 5.84 3.56
CA GLU A 86 28.55 6.20 3.76
C GLU A 86 28.93 6.72 5.15
N TYR A 87 29.51 5.83 5.97
CA TYR A 87 30.90 5.90 6.46
C TYR A 87 31.10 4.93 7.64
N SER A 88 31.31 3.64 7.34
CA SER A 88 31.67 2.63 8.36
C SER A 88 32.81 1.74 7.85
N HIS A 89 33.96 2.32 7.51
CA HIS A 89 35.18 1.55 7.23
C HIS A 89 36.33 1.79 8.20
N GLU A 90 36.18 2.64 9.24
CA GLU A 90 37.29 3.03 10.12
C GLU A 90 37.28 2.44 11.55
N ILE A 91 36.23 1.76 12.02
CA ILE A 91 36.16 1.33 13.44
C ILE A 91 36.39 -0.18 13.67
N ALA A 92 36.66 -0.97 12.63
CA ALA A 92 36.76 -2.43 12.77
C ALA A 92 38.11 -2.96 13.33
N VAL A 93 39.11 -2.11 13.60
CA VAL A 93 40.50 -2.58 13.83
C VAL A 93 40.90 -2.74 15.30
N LEU A 94 40.09 -2.35 16.29
CA LEU A 94 40.58 -2.29 17.69
C LEU A 94 39.79 -3.07 18.75
N LEU A 95 38.82 -3.91 18.40
CA LEU A 95 38.07 -4.68 19.40
C LEU A 95 38.11 -6.19 19.12
N THR A 96 38.67 -6.92 20.09
CA THR A 96 38.77 -8.37 20.14
C THR A 96 37.41 -9.07 19.98
N ASP A 97 37.39 -10.10 19.11
CA ASP A 97 36.21 -10.84 18.60
C ASP A 97 35.18 -11.35 19.63
N SER A 98 35.55 -11.49 20.90
CA SER A 98 34.69 -12.12 21.92
C SER A 98 33.60 -11.20 22.45
N VAL A 99 33.90 -9.89 22.62
CA VAL A 99 32.94 -8.92 23.17
C VAL A 99 31.93 -8.49 22.11
N TYR A 100 32.36 -8.38 20.85
CA TYR A 100 31.50 -7.98 19.74
C TYR A 100 30.37 -9.00 19.49
N ARG A 101 30.68 -10.30 19.56
CA ARG A 101 29.66 -11.36 19.44
C ARG A 101 28.65 -11.34 20.58
N TYR A 102 29.06 -11.03 21.82
CA TYR A 102 28.19 -11.01 22.99
C TYR A 102 27.28 -9.77 23.02
N VAL A 103 27.80 -8.61 22.58
CA VAL A 103 27.01 -7.38 22.43
C VAL A 103 26.03 -7.50 21.27
N CYS A 104 26.43 -8.10 20.14
CA CYS A 104 25.56 -8.33 19.00
C CYS A 104 24.45 -9.36 19.27
N THR A 105 24.69 -10.43 20.04
CA THR A 105 23.64 -11.39 20.40
C THR A 105 22.69 -10.86 21.46
N TRP A 106 23.16 -10.02 22.40
CA TRP A 106 22.28 -9.38 23.40
C TRP A 106 21.36 -8.33 22.77
N TYR A 107 21.86 -7.55 21.80
CA TYR A 107 21.04 -6.61 21.03
C TYR A 107 19.99 -7.31 20.14
N TYR A 108 20.26 -8.54 19.68
CA TYR A 108 19.33 -9.32 18.85
C TYR A 108 18.11 -9.85 19.62
N TYR A 109 18.25 -10.08 20.94
CA TYR A 109 17.16 -10.63 21.76
C TYR A 109 16.27 -9.57 22.44
N LEU A 110 16.68 -8.30 22.46
CA LEU A 110 15.91 -7.19 23.05
C LEU A 110 15.05 -6.42 22.03
N CYS A 111 15.09 -6.79 20.75
CA CYS A 111 14.26 -6.20 19.69
C CYS A 111 12.99 -7.02 19.34
N PHE A 112 12.62 -8.02 20.14
CA PHE A 112 11.42 -8.82 19.87
C PHE A 112 10.21 -8.34 20.67
N PHE A 113 9.65 -7.18 20.30
CA PHE A 113 8.24 -6.91 20.60
C PHE A 113 7.60 -6.13 19.46
N PHE A 114 7.10 -6.92 18.53
CA PHE A 114 6.35 -6.53 17.36
C PHE A 114 4.88 -6.31 17.84
N VAL A 115 4.40 -5.06 17.99
CA VAL A 115 2.98 -4.79 18.30
C VAL A 115 2.40 -3.70 17.41
N TYR A 116 1.24 -4.02 16.85
CA TYR A 116 0.67 -3.41 15.66
C TYR A 116 -0.81 -3.08 15.91
N SER A 117 -1.25 -1.95 15.33
CA SER A 117 -2.46 -1.13 15.55
C SER A 117 -2.72 -0.17 14.36
N TYR A 118 -3.54 -0.36 13.29
CA TYR A 118 -3.59 0.60 12.15
C TYR A 118 -4.60 1.68 12.42
N ASN A 119 -5.87 1.28 12.47
CA ASN A 119 -6.99 2.20 12.55
C ASN A 119 -7.09 2.75 13.97
N SER A 120 -7.02 1.86 14.98
CA SER A 120 -6.92 2.28 16.38
C SER A 120 -5.65 3.11 16.62
N ALA A 121 -4.53 2.66 16.02
CA ALA A 121 -3.28 3.39 15.83
C ALA A 121 -3.46 4.88 15.50
N ILE A 122 -3.98 5.08 14.28
CA ILE A 122 -4.19 6.38 13.66
C ILE A 122 -5.18 7.22 14.46
N ASP A 123 -6.26 6.63 14.96
CA ASP A 123 -7.25 7.38 15.72
C ASP A 123 -6.72 7.83 17.08
N ALA A 124 -5.93 6.98 17.75
CA ALA A 124 -5.19 7.38 18.94
C ALA A 124 -4.17 8.48 18.63
N VAL A 125 -3.41 8.37 17.53
CA VAL A 125 -2.46 9.42 17.11
C VAL A 125 -3.18 10.75 16.82
N LYS A 126 -4.34 10.73 16.16
CA LYS A 126 -5.14 11.95 15.94
C LYS A 126 -5.58 12.59 17.26
N GLN A 127 -6.05 11.78 18.20
CA GLN A 127 -6.42 12.26 19.54
C GLN A 127 -5.21 12.83 20.29
N ALA A 128 -4.04 12.18 20.18
CA ALA A 128 -2.79 12.66 20.78
C ALA A 128 -2.39 14.01 20.22
N ILE A 129 -2.48 14.20 18.91
CA ILE A 129 -2.14 15.47 18.25
C ILE A 129 -3.03 16.60 18.80
N ILE A 130 -4.34 16.37 18.95
CA ILE A 130 -5.26 17.38 19.51
C ILE A 130 -4.83 17.78 20.93
N GLN A 131 -4.48 16.79 21.78
CA GLN A 131 -4.03 17.05 23.14
C GLN A 131 -2.68 17.78 23.18
N LEU A 132 -1.73 17.41 22.30
CA LEU A 132 -0.43 18.08 22.18
C LEU A 132 -0.56 19.53 21.69
N GLU A 133 -1.50 19.79 20.78
CA GLU A 133 -1.83 21.14 20.32
C GLU A 133 -2.42 22.00 21.44
N GLN A 134 -3.29 21.43 22.29
CA GLN A 134 -3.82 22.10 23.49
C GLN A 134 -2.70 22.45 24.48
N CYS A 135 -1.71 21.56 24.65
CA CYS A 135 -0.53 21.80 25.46
C CYS A 135 0.52 22.71 24.80
N LYS A 136 0.34 23.11 23.53
CA LYS A 136 1.28 23.91 22.72
C LYS A 136 2.67 23.26 22.59
N LEU A 137 2.70 21.93 22.46
CA LEU A 137 3.96 21.18 22.32
C LEU A 137 4.22 20.81 20.85
N PRO A 138 5.48 20.92 20.38
CA PRO A 138 5.84 20.48 19.03
C PRO A 138 5.86 18.96 18.97
N TYR A 139 5.15 18.39 17.99
CA TYR A 139 5.05 16.93 17.81
C TYR A 139 5.73 16.42 16.54
N LYS A 140 6.06 17.30 15.59
CA LYS A 140 6.74 16.92 14.34
C LYS A 140 8.24 16.97 14.53
N ARG A 141 8.94 15.91 14.09
CA ARG A 141 10.40 15.92 13.98
C ARG A 141 10.83 16.95 12.92
N PRO A 142 11.67 17.96 13.26
CA PRO A 142 12.25 18.86 12.28
C PRO A 142 13.19 18.13 11.32
N ILE A 143 13.29 18.58 10.06
CA ILE A 143 14.15 17.97 9.04
C ILE A 143 15.64 18.08 9.38
N ASP A 144 16.03 19.14 10.06
CA ASP A 144 17.42 19.47 10.45
C ASP A 144 17.80 18.91 11.83
N TYR A 145 16.96 18.04 12.40
CA TYR A 145 17.22 17.41 13.68
C TYR A 145 17.71 15.97 13.48
N TYR A 146 19.03 15.80 13.43
CA TYR A 146 19.71 14.51 13.30
C TYR A 146 20.00 13.93 14.68
N ALA A 147 19.24 12.89 15.04
CA ALA A 147 19.42 12.10 16.23
C ALA A 147 19.43 10.61 15.85
N GLU A 148 20.01 9.78 16.72
CA GLU A 148 20.06 8.33 16.51
C GLU A 148 18.64 7.79 16.31
N SER A 149 18.46 7.05 15.21
CA SER A 149 17.20 6.41 14.87
C SER A 149 17.24 4.95 15.27
N VAL A 150 16.06 4.36 15.54
CA VAL A 150 15.93 2.95 15.97
C VAL A 150 16.59 1.97 14.98
N LYS A 151 16.58 2.32 13.68
CA LYS A 151 17.22 1.54 12.62
C LYS A 151 18.36 2.35 12.03
N PRO A 152 19.55 1.75 11.83
CA PRO A 152 20.63 2.43 11.16
C PRO A 152 20.31 2.62 9.67
N ASP A 153 20.86 3.68 9.09
CA ASP A 153 20.57 4.04 7.70
C ASP A 153 21.02 2.98 6.70
N GLU A 154 22.09 2.23 6.99
CA GLU A 154 22.58 1.11 6.17
C GLU A 154 21.50 0.02 5.98
N HIS A 155 20.76 -0.28 7.05
CA HIS A 155 19.66 -1.24 6.99
C HIS A 155 18.49 -0.69 6.15
N MET A 156 18.14 0.58 6.34
CA MET A 156 17.10 1.24 5.56
C MET A 156 17.46 1.37 4.08
N GLU A 157 18.73 1.54 3.77
CA GLU A 157 19.22 1.57 2.40
C GLU A 157 19.10 0.19 1.73
N THR A 158 19.42 -0.88 2.45
CA THR A 158 19.21 -2.25 1.97
C THR A 158 17.74 -2.51 1.64
N ILE A 159 16.82 -2.12 2.54
CA ILE A 159 15.37 -2.20 2.29
C ILE A 159 14.98 -1.38 1.07
N LYS A 160 15.49 -0.15 0.94
CA LYS A 160 15.23 0.72 -0.21
C LYS A 160 15.66 0.06 -1.52
N ARG A 161 16.83 -0.56 -1.56
CA ARG A 161 17.33 -1.29 -2.74
C ARG A 161 16.38 -2.45 -3.11
N ILE A 162 15.91 -3.22 -2.13
CA ILE A 162 14.93 -4.31 -2.35
C ILE A 162 13.64 -3.76 -2.98
N LEU A 163 13.10 -2.66 -2.43
CA LEU A 163 11.87 -2.04 -2.93
C LEU A 163 12.03 -1.49 -4.35
N ILE A 164 13.16 -0.85 -4.65
CA ILE A 164 13.46 -0.36 -6.00
C ILE A 164 13.56 -1.52 -6.98
N ASN A 165 14.27 -2.58 -6.63
CA ASN A 165 14.42 -3.76 -7.48
C ASN A 165 13.08 -4.44 -7.76
N GLU A 166 12.23 -4.56 -6.75
CA GLU A 166 10.90 -5.15 -6.91
C GLU A 166 10.00 -4.28 -7.81
N LYS A 167 10.01 -2.96 -7.62
CA LYS A 167 9.29 -2.03 -8.48
C LYS A 167 9.75 -2.14 -9.94
N GLN A 168 11.06 -2.16 -10.17
CA GLN A 168 11.63 -2.37 -11.52
C GLN A 168 11.24 -3.72 -12.11
N ARG A 169 11.19 -4.79 -11.30
CA ARG A 169 10.74 -6.12 -11.73
C ARG A 169 9.29 -6.07 -12.21
N ILE A 170 8.40 -5.42 -11.46
CA ILE A 170 6.98 -5.26 -11.81
C ILE A 170 6.85 -4.45 -13.11
N GLU A 171 7.50 -3.29 -13.20
CA GLU A 171 7.47 -2.43 -14.38
C GLU A 171 7.99 -3.15 -15.65
N ASN A 172 9.05 -3.95 -15.51
CA ASN A 172 9.58 -4.74 -16.62
C ASN A 172 8.60 -5.82 -17.08
N VAL A 173 7.89 -6.47 -16.16
CA VAL A 173 6.85 -7.45 -16.48
C VAL A 173 5.67 -6.79 -17.17
N GLU A 174 5.22 -5.64 -16.69
CA GLU A 174 4.14 -4.86 -17.30
C GLU A 174 4.51 -4.37 -18.69
N LYS A 175 5.72 -3.84 -18.88
CA LYS A 175 6.24 -3.44 -20.19
C LYS A 175 6.25 -4.61 -21.17
N ARG A 176 6.73 -5.79 -20.75
CA ARG A 176 6.72 -7.01 -21.57
C ARG A 176 5.30 -7.45 -21.93
N LYS A 177 4.34 -7.34 -21.01
CA LYS A 177 2.92 -7.63 -21.29
C LYS A 177 2.36 -6.66 -22.33
N LYS A 178 2.62 -5.36 -22.17
CA LYS A 178 2.21 -4.31 -23.12
C LYS A 178 2.79 -4.55 -24.51
N GLU A 179 4.09 -4.81 -24.62
CA GLU A 179 4.75 -5.11 -25.90
C GLU A 179 4.18 -6.36 -26.61
N ARG A 180 3.71 -7.36 -25.84
CA ARG A 180 3.05 -8.55 -26.41
C ARG A 180 1.66 -8.22 -26.93
N GLU A 181 0.89 -7.41 -26.22
CA GLU A 181 -0.42 -6.96 -26.66
C GLU A 181 -0.34 -6.04 -27.89
N ASP A 182 0.63 -5.12 -27.91
CA ASP A 182 0.88 -4.25 -29.06
C ASP A 182 1.22 -5.08 -30.30
N ARG A 183 2.11 -6.07 -30.18
CA ARG A 183 2.43 -7.01 -31.28
C ARG A 183 1.21 -7.81 -31.75
N ARG A 184 0.33 -8.24 -30.84
CA ARG A 184 -0.92 -8.95 -31.20
C ARG A 184 -1.89 -8.02 -31.93
N LEU A 185 -2.02 -6.78 -31.46
CA LEU A 185 -2.89 -5.77 -32.05
C LEU A 185 -2.40 -5.36 -33.45
N GLU A 186 -1.09 -5.18 -33.63
CA GLU A 186 -0.48 -4.92 -34.93
C GLU A 186 -0.80 -6.04 -35.92
N LYS A 187 -0.58 -7.30 -35.53
CA LYS A 187 -0.93 -8.46 -36.37
C LYS A 187 -2.41 -8.49 -36.76
N ARG A 188 -3.31 -8.21 -35.81
CA ARG A 188 -4.77 -8.12 -36.07
C ARG A 188 -5.10 -6.98 -37.03
N LYS A 189 -4.50 -5.80 -36.84
CA LYS A 189 -4.66 -4.65 -37.74
C LYS A 189 -4.18 -4.97 -39.15
N HIS A 190 -3.03 -5.62 -39.29
CA HIS A 190 -2.50 -6.04 -40.59
C HIS A 190 -3.41 -7.07 -41.27
N ALA A 191 -3.88 -8.08 -40.54
CA ALA A 191 -4.81 -9.09 -41.07
C ALA A 191 -6.16 -8.47 -41.49
N SER A 192 -6.73 -7.60 -40.66
CA SER A 192 -8.00 -6.89 -40.96
C SER A 192 -7.87 -6.02 -42.20
N LYS A 193 -6.77 -5.24 -42.32
CA LYS A 193 -6.48 -4.45 -43.53
C LYS A 193 -6.33 -5.34 -44.77
N ALA A 194 -5.65 -6.48 -44.66
CA ALA A 194 -5.52 -7.43 -45.77
C ALA A 194 -6.88 -8.01 -46.21
N GLN A 195 -7.73 -8.38 -45.25
CA GLN A 195 -9.08 -8.86 -45.50
C GLN A 195 -9.96 -7.79 -46.15
N GLU A 196 -9.88 -6.53 -45.68
CA GLU A 196 -10.60 -5.40 -46.25
C GLU A 196 -10.16 -5.13 -47.69
N VAL A 197 -8.85 -5.15 -47.97
CA VAL A 197 -8.32 -5.01 -49.34
C VAL A 197 -8.80 -6.16 -50.24
N ALA A 198 -8.79 -7.40 -49.74
CA ALA A 198 -9.28 -8.55 -50.50
C ALA A 198 -10.79 -8.45 -50.79
N LYS A 199 -11.60 -8.02 -49.81
CA LYS A 199 -13.04 -7.78 -49.97
C LYS A 199 -13.30 -6.70 -51.02
N ARG A 200 -12.62 -5.55 -50.92
CA ARG A 200 -12.71 -4.46 -51.92
C ARG A 200 -12.36 -4.94 -53.33
N LYS A 201 -11.31 -5.76 -53.49
CA LYS A 201 -10.95 -6.36 -54.80
C LYS A 201 -12.05 -7.28 -55.34
N ARG A 202 -12.62 -8.15 -54.50
CA ARG A 202 -13.72 -9.06 -54.89
C ARG A 202 -14.96 -8.29 -55.32
N GLU A 203 -15.34 -7.25 -54.58
CA GLU A 203 -16.48 -6.38 -54.90
C GLU A 203 -16.25 -5.62 -56.22
N ALA A 204 -15.04 -5.09 -56.44
CA ALA A 204 -14.68 -4.45 -57.69
C ALA A 204 -14.78 -5.40 -58.88
N ILE A 205 -14.26 -6.64 -58.76
CA ILE A 205 -14.37 -7.67 -59.81
C ILE A 205 -15.83 -8.03 -60.06
N ALA A 206 -16.65 -8.19 -59.00
CA ALA A 206 -18.08 -8.48 -59.13
C ALA A 206 -18.86 -7.35 -59.81
N ASN A 207 -18.50 -6.09 -59.55
CA ASN A 207 -19.11 -4.93 -60.21
C ASN A 207 -18.74 -4.88 -61.70
N ILE A 208 -17.48 -5.17 -62.04
CA ILE A 208 -17.02 -5.26 -63.44
C ILE A 208 -17.71 -6.42 -64.17
N SER A 209 -17.82 -7.60 -63.55
CA SER A 209 -18.47 -8.76 -64.17
C SER A 209 -19.97 -8.54 -64.37
N LYS A 210 -20.67 -7.94 -63.40
CA LYS A 210 -22.08 -7.50 -63.55
C LYS A 210 -22.24 -6.51 -64.71
N TYR A 211 -21.34 -5.53 -64.83
CA TYR A 211 -21.36 -4.58 -65.96
C TYR A 211 -21.14 -5.28 -67.30
N LYS A 212 -20.17 -6.22 -67.39
CA LYS A 212 -19.92 -7.04 -68.60
C LYS A 212 -21.15 -7.87 -68.97
N ARG A 213 -21.80 -8.52 -68.01
CA ARG A 213 -23.01 -9.34 -68.24
C ARG A 213 -24.18 -8.49 -68.74
N ARG A 214 -24.39 -7.29 -68.18
CA ARG A 214 -25.43 -6.33 -68.65
C ARG A 214 -25.18 -5.81 -70.06
N ARG A 215 -23.92 -5.73 -70.51
CA ARG A 215 -23.57 -5.33 -71.88
C ARG A 215 -23.79 -6.44 -72.92
N GLY A 216 -24.15 -7.66 -72.48
CA GLY A 216 -24.62 -8.75 -73.32
C GLY A 216 -23.70 -9.09 -74.51
N GLY A 217 -22.56 -9.74 -74.27
CA GLY A 217 -21.83 -10.54 -75.27
C GLY A 217 -21.40 -9.89 -76.60
N LEU A 218 -21.68 -8.60 -76.85
CA LEU A 218 -21.45 -7.94 -78.13
C LEU A 218 -20.11 -7.21 -78.16
N ASP A 219 -19.23 -7.77 -79.00
CA ASP A 219 -18.04 -7.24 -79.67
C ASP A 219 -17.04 -6.41 -78.85
N ALA A 220 -15.85 -7.01 -78.69
CA ALA A 220 -14.65 -6.46 -78.07
C ALA A 220 -14.07 -5.22 -78.79
N GLN A 221 -14.65 -4.78 -79.92
CA GLN A 221 -14.12 -3.70 -80.77
C GLN A 221 -14.76 -2.31 -80.55
N SER A 222 -15.79 -2.18 -79.68
CA SER A 222 -16.48 -0.90 -79.45
C SER A 222 -15.82 -0.04 -78.37
N LYS A 223 -15.61 1.27 -78.65
CA LYS A 223 -15.01 2.23 -77.70
C LYS A 223 -15.75 2.22 -76.36
N PRO A 224 -15.04 2.22 -75.21
CA PRO A 224 -15.68 2.14 -73.90
C PRO A 224 -16.59 3.35 -73.64
N THR A 225 -17.85 3.06 -73.29
CA THR A 225 -18.89 4.06 -73.00
C THR A 225 -18.47 4.98 -71.84
N SER A 226 -18.89 6.26 -71.86
CA SER A 226 -18.58 7.28 -70.84
C SER A 226 -18.72 6.77 -69.40
N THR A 227 -19.80 6.03 -69.12
CA THR A 227 -20.11 5.45 -67.81
C THR A 227 -19.05 4.43 -67.33
N PHE A 228 -18.50 3.60 -68.22
CA PHE A 228 -17.43 2.66 -67.87
C PHE A 228 -16.13 3.38 -67.53
N LYS A 229 -15.75 4.38 -68.34
CA LYS A 229 -14.58 5.23 -68.04
C LYS A 229 -14.72 5.97 -66.72
N ARG A 230 -15.94 6.30 -66.30
CA ARG A 230 -16.23 6.91 -65.00
C ARG A 230 -16.05 5.91 -63.87
N ILE A 231 -16.63 4.71 -63.97
CA ILE A 231 -16.49 3.63 -62.96
C ILE A 231 -15.02 3.25 -62.76
N VAL A 232 -14.25 3.09 -63.84
CA VAL A 232 -12.81 2.78 -63.77
C VAL A 232 -12.04 3.93 -63.10
N ARG A 233 -12.28 5.19 -63.49
CA ARG A 233 -11.66 6.36 -62.83
C ARG A 233 -12.04 6.48 -61.35
N GLU A 234 -13.25 6.10 -60.97
CA GLU A 234 -13.73 6.14 -59.59
C GLU A 234 -13.03 5.07 -58.75
N GLN A 235 -12.83 3.87 -59.30
CA GLN A 235 -12.04 2.79 -58.68
C GLN A 235 -10.54 3.13 -58.62
N GLU A 236 -9.99 3.74 -59.67
CA GLU A 236 -8.61 4.25 -59.69
C GLU A 236 -8.40 5.37 -58.67
N LYS A 237 -9.37 6.26 -58.46
CA LYS A 237 -9.33 7.26 -57.38
C LYS A 237 -9.41 6.61 -55.99
N GLN A 238 -10.19 5.55 -55.83
CA GLN A 238 -10.28 4.80 -54.56
C GLN A 238 -9.00 4.01 -54.25
N LEU A 239 -8.35 3.42 -55.26
CA LEU A 239 -7.08 2.68 -55.13
C LEU A 239 -5.84 3.60 -55.09
N GLY A 240 -5.89 4.71 -55.83
CA GLY A 240 -4.81 5.69 -56.02
C GLY A 240 -4.62 6.69 -54.89
N LYS A 241 -5.46 6.68 -53.84
CA LYS A 241 -5.17 7.41 -52.60
C LYS A 241 -3.99 6.84 -51.80
N ARG A 242 -3.38 5.73 -52.24
CA ARG A 242 -2.04 5.29 -51.78
C ARG A 242 -0.94 5.94 -52.62
N GLY A 243 -0.83 7.27 -52.52
CA GLY A 243 0.24 8.04 -53.16
C GLY A 243 1.43 8.23 -52.20
N LYS A 244 2.59 7.69 -52.59
CA LYS A 244 3.95 8.00 -52.10
C LYS A 244 4.19 7.93 -50.58
N SER A 245 4.61 6.77 -50.08
CA SER A 245 5.65 6.77 -49.04
C SER A 245 6.94 7.27 -49.71
N ARG A 246 7.42 8.44 -49.29
CA ARG A 246 8.75 8.97 -49.67
C ARG A 246 9.84 7.95 -49.33
N PRO A 247 10.97 7.95 -50.09
CA PRO A 247 12.12 7.10 -49.77
C PRO A 247 12.64 7.38 -48.36
#